data_AF-A0A9D9LQ06-F1
#
_entry.id   AF-A0A9D9LQ06-F1
#
_cell.length_a   1.000
_cell.length_b   1.000
_cell.length_c   1.000
_cell.angle_alpha   90.00
_cell.angle_beta   90.00
_cell.angle_gamma   90.00
#
_symmetry.space_group_name_H-M   'P 1'
#
loop_
_entity.id
_entity.type
_entity.pdbx_description
1 polymer ?
#
loop_
_entity_poly.entity_id
_entity_poly.type
_entity_poly.pdbx_seq_one_letter_code
_entity_poly.pdbx_strand_id
1 'polypeptide(L)'
;LFVILSAGISFGAYMLISHSYVSIVTSGGKVKKNKYRAERLEKRSAVYAFTKKELSRFFSSSTYILNSAMGLIFAVMLSVVALFSGGELILFAEMLSLDGIDGFGTLYALGAALLSLLGSMTYISAASVSLEGKSLWIPRTMPISGREVLLSKTLAHIIIAGIPTLLSSVLLIIALGVAPEYMAFYILSPLLTSAVSAVLGSVINTAFPKFEFKNEAEPIKQSLSTFLVMMALLLFEALIAVGTFIMSVIGLALLSVVLGLVLRIVVLCALTFVMFTASARKFERFSA
;
A
#
# COMPACT_ATOMS: atom_id res chain seq x y z
N LEU A 1 -30.02 -13.93 0.82
CA LEU A 1 -29.08 -13.02 0.12
C LEU A 1 -27.62 -13.29 0.51
N PHE A 2 -27.27 -13.19 1.81
CA PHE A 2 -25.91 -13.43 2.32
C PHE A 2 -25.29 -14.80 1.92
N VAL A 3 -26.06 -15.88 2.03
CA VAL A 3 -25.61 -17.24 1.65
C VAL A 3 -25.35 -17.37 0.15
N ILE A 4 -26.10 -16.65 -0.69
CA ILE A 4 -25.94 -16.68 -2.15
C ILE A 4 -24.70 -15.87 -2.55
N LEU A 5 -24.47 -14.73 -1.88
CA LEU A 5 -23.27 -13.92 -2.06
C LEU A 5 -22.01 -14.65 -1.59
N SER A 6 -22.04 -15.31 -0.42
CA SER A 6 -20.90 -16.07 0.09
C SER A 6 -20.60 -17.28 -0.81
N ALA A 7 -21.62 -18.01 -1.28
CA ALA A 7 -21.46 -19.10 -2.23
C ALA A 7 -20.89 -18.61 -3.58
N GLY A 8 -21.33 -17.45 -4.06
CA GLY A 8 -20.80 -16.82 -5.29
C GLY A 8 -19.32 -16.43 -5.16
N ILE A 9 -18.92 -15.85 -4.03
CA ILE A 9 -17.53 -15.49 -3.75
C ILE A 9 -16.66 -16.75 -3.64
N SER A 10 -17.11 -17.77 -2.92
CA SER A 10 -16.40 -19.05 -2.79
C SER A 10 -16.26 -19.76 -4.14
N PHE A 11 -17.31 -19.73 -4.98
CA PHE A 11 -17.28 -20.33 -6.31
C PHE A 11 -16.36 -19.58 -7.27
N GLY A 12 -16.36 -18.24 -7.22
CA GLY A 12 -15.43 -17.41 -8.00
C GLY A 12 -13.97 -17.63 -7.60
N ALA A 13 -13.69 -17.73 -6.29
CA ALA A 13 -12.36 -18.06 -5.78
C ALA A 13 -11.93 -19.47 -6.22
N TYR A 14 -12.83 -20.46 -6.15
CA TYR A 14 -12.58 -21.82 -6.64
C TYR A 14 -12.24 -21.84 -8.13
N MET A 15 -12.99 -21.11 -8.96
CA MET A 15 -12.76 -21.01 -10.40
C MET A 15 -11.41 -20.35 -10.73
N LEU A 16 -11.06 -19.25 -10.04
CA LEU A 16 -9.78 -18.57 -10.23
C LEU A 16 -8.59 -19.47 -9.85
N ILE A 17 -8.69 -20.16 -8.72
CA ILE A 17 -7.65 -21.07 -8.26
C ILE A 17 -7.57 -22.29 -9.18
N SER A 18 -8.69 -22.90 -9.58
CA SER A 18 -8.68 -24.08 -10.44
C SER A 18 -8.13 -23.76 -11.83
N HIS A 19 -8.49 -22.61 -12.41
CA HIS A 19 -8.00 -22.24 -13.73
C HIS A 19 -6.49 -21.90 -13.71
N SER A 20 -6.02 -21.27 -12.64
CA SER A 20 -4.59 -21.00 -12.43
C SER A 20 -3.81 -22.29 -12.15
N TYR A 21 -4.33 -23.16 -11.30
CA TYR A 21 -3.70 -24.43 -10.92
C TYR A 21 -3.65 -25.42 -12.09
N VAL A 22 -4.76 -25.61 -12.80
CA VAL A 22 -4.81 -26.44 -14.01
C VAL A 22 -3.89 -25.87 -15.08
N SER A 23 -3.83 -24.55 -15.29
CA SER A 23 -2.88 -23.94 -16.23
C SER A 23 -1.42 -24.20 -15.85
N ILE A 24 -1.07 -24.26 -14.56
CA ILE A 24 0.30 -24.51 -14.08
C ILE A 24 0.66 -26.00 -14.16
N VAL A 25 -0.28 -26.89 -13.85
CA VAL A 25 -0.05 -28.35 -13.87
C VAL A 25 -0.13 -28.92 -15.29
N THR A 26 -0.94 -28.35 -16.17
CA THR A 26 -1.07 -28.77 -17.59
C THR A 26 -0.08 -28.08 -18.52
N SER A 27 0.65 -27.06 -18.06
CA SER A 27 1.80 -26.52 -18.79
C SER A 27 3.00 -27.45 -18.63
N GLY A 28 2.87 -28.66 -19.19
CA GLY A 28 3.98 -29.59 -19.35
C GLY A 28 5.14 -28.88 -20.05
N GLY A 29 6.30 -28.89 -19.38
CA GLY A 29 7.63 -28.35 -19.69
C GLY A 29 7.97 -27.88 -21.11
N LYS A 30 7.16 -27.03 -21.73
CA LYS A 30 7.50 -26.33 -22.96
C LYS A 30 8.27 -25.10 -22.57
N VAL A 31 9.58 -25.28 -22.34
CA VAL A 31 10.52 -24.18 -22.42
C VAL A 31 10.46 -23.67 -23.85
N LYS A 32 9.63 -22.65 -24.09
CA LYS A 32 9.63 -21.91 -25.33
C LYS A 32 11.03 -21.32 -25.44
N LYS A 33 11.90 -21.93 -26.28
CA LYS A 33 13.18 -21.33 -26.67
C LYS A 33 12.83 -20.02 -27.36
N ASN A 34 12.74 -18.95 -26.58
CA ASN A 34 12.57 -17.61 -27.11
C ASN A 34 13.85 -17.32 -27.88
N LYS A 35 13.80 -17.46 -29.22
CA LYS A 35 14.83 -16.87 -30.07
C LYS A 35 14.83 -15.39 -29.71
N TYR A 36 15.91 -14.93 -29.11
CA TYR A 36 16.15 -13.52 -28.83
C TYR A 36 16.05 -12.78 -30.16
N ARG A 37 14.86 -12.24 -30.45
CA ARG A 37 14.70 -11.21 -31.48
C ARG A 37 15.14 -9.94 -30.79
N ALA A 38 16.19 -9.32 -31.31
CA ALA A 38 16.56 -7.97 -30.95
C ALA A 38 15.41 -7.05 -31.37
N GLU A 39 14.37 -6.96 -30.53
CA GLU A 39 13.42 -5.87 -30.59
C GLU A 39 14.20 -4.57 -30.39
N ARG A 40 13.84 -3.53 -31.14
CA ARG A 40 14.40 -2.19 -30.94
C ARG A 40 14.21 -1.83 -29.46
N LEU A 41 15.32 -1.81 -28.71
CA LEU A 41 15.34 -1.33 -27.35
C LEU A 41 15.05 0.18 -27.41
N GLU A 42 13.80 0.57 -27.17
CA GLU A 42 13.47 1.96 -26.90
C GLU A 42 14.26 2.41 -25.67
N LYS A 43 14.96 3.55 -25.76
CA LYS A 43 15.65 4.16 -24.62
C LYS A 43 14.61 4.61 -23.59
N ARG A 44 14.24 3.72 -22.66
CA ARG A 44 13.41 4.05 -21.49
C ARG A 44 14.30 4.46 -20.33
N SER A 45 13.79 5.33 -19.44
CA SER A 45 14.55 5.77 -18.26
C SER A 45 14.89 4.59 -17.35
N ALA A 46 16.03 4.67 -16.67
CA ALA A 46 16.45 3.64 -15.72
C ALA A 46 15.40 3.42 -14.62
N VAL A 47 14.82 4.51 -14.10
CA VAL A 47 13.73 4.48 -13.12
C VAL A 47 12.55 3.63 -13.62
N TYR A 48 12.11 3.83 -14.87
CA TYR A 48 11.01 3.05 -15.44
C TYR A 48 11.35 1.55 -15.51
N ALA A 49 12.55 1.21 -15.97
CA ALA A 49 12.96 -0.18 -16.11
C ALA A 49 13.02 -0.90 -14.74
N PHE A 50 13.56 -0.23 -13.73
CA PHE A 50 13.60 -0.77 -12.37
C PHE A 50 12.21 -0.84 -11.72
N THR A 51 11.35 0.16 -11.91
CA THR A 51 9.96 0.10 -11.43
C THR A 51 9.21 -1.06 -12.07
N LYS A 52 9.37 -1.29 -13.38
CA LYS A 52 8.78 -2.44 -14.07
C LYS A 52 9.31 -3.77 -13.53
N LYS A 53 10.61 -3.86 -13.23
CA LYS A 53 11.22 -5.03 -12.58
C LYS A 53 10.58 -5.30 -11.21
N GLU A 54 10.40 -4.27 -10.38
CA GLU A 54 9.77 -4.40 -9.06
C GLU A 54 8.30 -4.83 -9.16
N LEU A 55 7.53 -4.24 -10.07
CA LEU A 55 6.15 -4.66 -10.37
C LEU A 55 6.10 -6.14 -10.74
N SER A 56 6.96 -6.57 -11.66
CA SER A 56 7.02 -7.97 -12.09
C SER A 56 7.36 -8.90 -10.93
N ARG A 57 8.30 -8.52 -10.04
CA ARG A 57 8.65 -9.31 -8.87
C ARG A 57 7.48 -9.43 -7.90
N PHE A 58 6.80 -8.33 -7.60
CA PHE A 58 5.67 -8.30 -6.68
C PHE A 58 4.55 -9.25 -7.14
N PHE A 59 4.12 -9.13 -8.40
CA PHE A 59 3.05 -9.97 -8.94
C PHE A 59 3.45 -11.43 -9.17
N SER A 60 4.75 -11.75 -9.15
CA SER A 60 5.23 -13.14 -9.27
C SER A 60 5.37 -13.86 -7.92
N SER A 61 5.26 -13.15 -6.80
CA SER A 61 5.52 -13.70 -5.46
C SER A 61 4.29 -13.58 -4.56
N SER A 62 3.54 -14.67 -4.41
CA SER A 62 2.37 -14.73 -3.51
C SER A 62 2.74 -14.41 -2.07
N THR A 63 3.93 -14.83 -1.62
CA THR A 63 4.46 -14.48 -0.29
C THR A 63 4.59 -12.97 -0.12
N TYR A 64 5.03 -12.27 -1.16
CA TYR A 64 5.17 -10.82 -1.10
C TYR A 64 3.82 -10.13 -1.00
N ILE A 65 2.84 -10.54 -1.83
CA ILE A 65 1.48 -10.00 -1.80
C ILE A 65 0.82 -10.23 -0.42
N LEU A 66 0.79 -11.48 0.04
CA LEU A 66 0.08 -11.88 1.26
C LEU A 66 0.70 -11.35 2.55
N ASN A 67 1.97 -10.93 2.54
CA ASN A 67 2.62 -10.41 3.74
C ASN A 67 2.84 -8.90 3.71
N SER A 68 2.80 -8.25 2.54
CA SER A 68 3.09 -6.82 2.45
C SER A 68 1.97 -5.96 1.88
N ALA A 69 0.87 -6.57 1.41
CA ALA A 69 -0.24 -5.86 0.76
C ALA A 69 -1.64 -6.29 1.23
N MET A 70 -1.75 -6.98 2.37
CA MET A 70 -3.05 -7.39 2.95
C MET A 70 -3.97 -6.20 3.24
N GLY A 71 -3.41 -5.05 3.59
CA GLY A 71 -4.17 -3.81 3.78
C GLY A 71 -5.01 -3.42 2.58
N LEU A 72 -4.50 -3.62 1.36
CA LEU A 72 -5.24 -3.35 0.12
C LEU A 72 -6.44 -4.29 -0.05
N ILE A 73 -6.26 -5.57 0.28
CA ILE A 73 -7.34 -6.57 0.20
C ILE A 73 -8.44 -6.22 1.20
N PHE A 74 -8.07 -5.88 2.43
CA PHE A 74 -9.03 -5.47 3.45
C PHE A 74 -9.73 -4.15 3.11
N ALA A 75 -9.04 -3.18 2.52
CA ALA A 75 -9.65 -1.92 2.08
C ALA A 75 -10.72 -2.15 1.00
N VAL A 76 -10.43 -2.98 0.00
CA VAL A 76 -11.42 -3.34 -1.04
C VAL A 76 -12.58 -4.13 -0.43
N MET A 77 -12.29 -5.09 0.44
CA MET A 77 -13.33 -5.87 1.10
C MET A 77 -14.25 -4.99 1.97
N LEU A 78 -13.68 -4.11 2.79
CA LEU A 78 -14.42 -3.18 3.64
C LEU A 78 -15.32 -2.28 2.79
N SER A 79 -14.78 -1.70 1.73
CA SER A 79 -15.52 -0.77 0.87
C SER A 79 -16.66 -1.46 0.11
N VAL A 80 -16.47 -2.71 -0.33
CA VAL A 80 -17.55 -3.50 -0.94
C VAL A 80 -18.63 -3.85 0.08
N VAL A 81 -18.26 -4.26 1.30
CA VAL A 81 -19.22 -4.55 2.38
C VAL A 81 -20.05 -3.30 2.71
N ALA A 82 -19.41 -2.13 2.80
CA ALA A 82 -20.07 -0.87 3.08
C ALA A 82 -21.15 -0.50 2.05
N LEU A 83 -21.06 -0.94 0.79
CA LEU A 83 -22.14 -0.70 -0.19
C LEU A 83 -23.48 -1.34 0.21
N PHE A 84 -23.44 -2.42 0.98
CA PHE A 84 -24.62 -3.15 1.41
C PHE A 84 -25.04 -2.82 2.84
N SER A 85 -24.06 -2.57 3.73
CA SER A 85 -24.29 -2.30 5.16
C SER A 85 -24.14 -0.82 5.55
N GLY A 86 -23.83 0.06 4.60
CA GLY A 86 -23.60 1.49 4.86
C GLY A 86 -24.81 2.21 5.44
N GLY A 87 -26.02 1.74 5.13
CA GLY A 87 -27.26 2.26 5.72
C GLY A 87 -27.30 2.13 7.24
N GLU A 88 -26.78 1.06 7.82
CA GLU A 88 -26.72 0.89 9.29
C GLU A 88 -25.77 1.90 9.93
N LEU A 89 -24.66 2.22 9.25
CA LEU A 89 -23.70 3.23 9.72
C LEU A 89 -24.30 4.65 9.65
N ILE A 90 -25.12 4.93 8.63
CA ILE A 90 -25.85 6.18 8.49
C ILE A 90 -26.89 6.33 9.62
N LEU A 91 -27.66 5.29 9.91
CA LEU A 91 -28.61 5.30 11.03
C LEU A 91 -27.90 5.54 12.37
N PHE A 92 -26.73 4.91 12.56
CA PHE A 92 -25.92 5.15 13.74
C PHE A 92 -25.43 6.60 13.83
N ALA A 93 -25.02 7.20 12.71
CA ALA A 93 -24.67 8.62 12.66
C ALA A 93 -25.85 9.53 13.00
N GLU A 94 -27.06 9.22 12.54
CA GLU A 94 -28.28 9.95 12.91
C GLU A 94 -28.55 9.88 14.42
N MET A 95 -28.38 8.70 15.04
CA MET A 95 -28.53 8.54 16.50
C MET A 95 -27.53 9.40 17.28
N LEU A 96 -26.25 9.41 16.87
CA LEU A 96 -25.23 10.29 17.45
C LEU A 96 -25.61 11.78 17.34
N SER A 97 -26.23 12.18 16.23
CA SER A 97 -26.73 13.54 16.03
C SER A 97 -27.85 13.93 16.99
N LEU A 98 -28.67 12.98 17.46
CA LEU A 98 -29.68 13.26 18.48
C LEU A 98 -29.08 13.53 19.86
N ASP A 99 -27.91 12.96 20.15
CA ASP A 99 -27.16 13.16 21.41
C ASP A 99 -26.29 14.44 21.38
N GLY A 100 -26.45 15.29 20.36
CA GLY A 100 -25.71 16.56 20.23
C GLY A 100 -24.28 16.43 19.72
N ILE A 101 -23.88 15.24 19.24
CA ILE A 101 -22.60 14.99 18.58
C ILE A 101 -22.78 15.17 17.06
N ASP A 102 -21.77 15.68 16.35
CA ASP A 102 -21.77 15.68 14.89
C ASP A 102 -21.58 14.24 14.35
N GLY A 103 -22.65 13.45 14.34
CA GLY A 103 -22.63 12.04 13.97
C GLY A 103 -22.18 11.79 12.52
N PHE A 104 -22.66 12.61 11.58
CA PHE A 104 -22.26 12.50 10.17
C PHE A 104 -20.79 12.91 9.95
N GLY A 105 -20.36 14.04 10.50
CA GLY A 105 -18.95 14.44 10.43
C GLY A 105 -18.03 13.41 11.08
N THR A 106 -18.46 12.83 12.21
CA THR A 106 -17.75 11.72 12.89
C THR A 106 -17.65 10.49 12.00
N LEU A 107 -18.76 10.03 11.42
CA LEU A 107 -18.77 8.89 10.51
C LEU A 107 -17.82 9.11 9.33
N TYR A 108 -17.89 10.28 8.68
CA TYR A 108 -17.06 10.58 7.52
C TYR A 108 -15.57 10.68 7.87
N ALA A 109 -15.24 11.36 8.97
CA ALA A 109 -13.86 11.50 9.43
C ALA A 109 -13.24 10.15 9.82
N LEU A 110 -13.98 9.32 10.56
CA LEU A 110 -13.53 8.00 10.97
C LEU A 110 -13.44 7.01 9.81
N GLY A 111 -14.35 7.07 8.84
CA GLY A 111 -14.27 6.22 7.65
C GLY A 111 -13.03 6.51 6.80
N ALA A 112 -12.66 7.79 6.65
CA ALA A 112 -11.40 8.17 6.00
C ALA A 112 -10.18 7.71 6.80
N ALA A 113 -10.20 7.88 8.12
CA ALA A 113 -9.12 7.44 9.01
C ALA A 113 -8.95 5.90 9.00
N LEU A 114 -10.06 5.15 8.98
CA LEU A 114 -10.06 3.69 8.92
C LEU A 114 -9.46 3.19 7.60
N LEU A 115 -9.80 3.82 6.47
CA LEU A 115 -9.22 3.48 5.18
C LEU A 115 -7.70 3.70 5.17
N SER A 116 -7.23 4.82 5.72
CA SER A 116 -5.80 5.08 5.93
C SER A 116 -5.15 4.06 6.87
N LEU A 117 -5.81 3.69 7.97
CA LEU A 117 -5.32 2.69 8.91
C LEU A 117 -5.14 1.31 8.25
N LEU A 118 -6.07 0.89 7.39
CA LEU A 118 -5.91 -0.32 6.58
C LEU A 118 -4.77 -0.17 5.58
N GLY A 119 -4.61 1.01 4.98
CA GLY A 119 -3.46 1.35 4.13
C GLY A 119 -2.12 1.19 4.85
N SER A 120 -2.06 1.43 6.16
CA SER A 120 -0.86 1.25 7.00
C SER A 120 -0.34 -0.19 7.01
N MET A 121 -1.22 -1.17 6.76
CA MET A 121 -0.89 -2.59 6.64
C MET A 121 -0.32 -2.95 5.25
N THR A 122 -0.07 -1.96 4.39
CA THR A 122 0.58 -2.10 3.09
C THR A 122 1.98 -1.50 3.17
N TYR A 123 3.02 -2.33 3.13
CA TYR A 123 4.42 -1.93 3.37
C TYR A 123 5.39 -2.62 2.40
N ILE A 124 5.03 -2.67 1.11
CA ILE A 124 5.77 -3.36 0.03
C ILE A 124 7.25 -2.94 0.00
N SER A 125 7.53 -1.64 0.09
CA SER A 125 8.90 -1.11 0.00
C SER A 125 9.81 -1.53 1.16
N ALA A 126 9.26 -1.97 2.30
CA ALA A 126 10.00 -2.42 3.49
C ALA A 126 10.90 -3.63 3.26
N ALA A 127 10.64 -4.42 2.21
CA ALA A 127 11.47 -5.55 1.80
C ALA A 127 12.16 -5.36 0.43
N SER A 128 11.77 -4.35 -0.35
CA SER A 128 12.20 -4.13 -1.75
C SER A 128 13.73 -3.98 -1.98
N VAL A 129 14.46 -3.29 -1.09
CA VAL A 129 15.93 -3.16 -1.13
C VAL A 129 16.59 -4.48 -0.73
N SER A 130 16.17 -5.07 0.39
CA SER A 130 16.65 -6.39 0.85
C SER A 130 16.55 -7.47 -0.23
N LEU A 131 15.42 -7.51 -0.98
CA LEU A 131 15.20 -8.45 -2.09
C LEU A 131 16.14 -8.24 -3.28
N GLU A 132 16.91 -7.15 -3.34
CA GLU A 132 17.97 -6.99 -4.34
C GLU A 132 19.25 -7.73 -4.01
N GLY A 133 19.42 -8.29 -2.81
CA GLY A 133 20.70 -8.85 -2.35
C GLY A 133 21.41 -9.74 -3.36
N LYS A 134 20.70 -10.70 -3.97
CA LYS A 134 21.26 -11.62 -5.01
C LYS A 134 21.54 -10.96 -6.36
N SER A 135 20.91 -9.82 -6.63
CA SER A 135 21.00 -9.06 -7.88
C SER A 135 21.68 -7.70 -7.72
N LEU A 136 22.36 -7.46 -6.58
CA LEU A 136 22.91 -6.15 -6.25
C LEU A 136 24.04 -5.75 -7.22
N TRP A 137 24.71 -6.72 -7.82
CA TRP A 137 25.72 -6.52 -8.88
C TRP A 137 25.17 -5.80 -10.13
N ILE A 138 23.86 -5.90 -10.40
CA ILE A 138 23.22 -5.25 -11.55
C ILE A 138 23.29 -3.72 -11.40
N PRO A 139 22.74 -3.08 -10.35
CA PRO A 139 22.89 -1.65 -10.15
C PRO A 139 24.35 -1.20 -10.00
N ARG A 140 25.29 -2.05 -9.54
CA ARG A 140 26.73 -1.71 -9.47
C ARG A 140 27.37 -1.44 -10.83
N THR A 141 26.90 -2.14 -11.86
CA THR A 141 27.52 -2.12 -13.19
C THR A 141 26.87 -1.12 -14.14
N MET A 142 25.80 -0.44 -13.69
CA MET A 142 25.08 0.55 -14.49
C MET A 142 25.34 1.97 -13.96
N PRO A 143 25.35 2.99 -14.84
CA PRO A 143 25.51 4.39 -14.44
C PRO A 143 24.19 4.94 -13.87
N ILE A 144 23.71 4.35 -12.78
CA ILE A 144 22.47 4.76 -12.11
C ILE A 144 22.75 5.18 -10.67
N SER A 145 22.10 6.25 -10.23
CA SER A 145 22.27 6.78 -8.87
C SER A 145 21.43 6.00 -7.86
N GLY A 146 21.85 6.01 -6.59
CA GLY A 146 21.05 5.40 -5.51
C GLY A 146 19.67 6.05 -5.38
N ARG A 147 19.55 7.34 -5.74
CA ARG A 147 18.28 8.07 -5.79
C ARG A 147 17.30 7.45 -6.78
N GLU A 148 17.75 7.13 -7.99
CA GLU A 148 16.92 6.53 -9.02
C GLU A 148 16.47 5.12 -8.64
N VAL A 149 17.35 4.33 -8.01
CA VAL A 149 16.99 3.00 -7.53
C VAL A 149 15.94 3.08 -6.42
N LEU A 150 16.14 3.93 -5.39
CA LEU A 150 15.15 4.08 -4.32
C LEU A 150 13.83 4.68 -4.84
N LEU A 151 13.89 5.65 -5.76
CA LEU A 151 12.69 6.20 -6.41
C LEU A 151 11.92 5.11 -7.15
N SER A 152 12.62 4.22 -7.88
CA SER A 152 11.95 3.16 -8.63
C SER A 152 11.15 2.19 -7.74
N LYS A 153 11.67 1.92 -6.53
CA LYS A 153 11.04 1.08 -5.51
C LYS A 153 9.83 1.75 -4.87
N THR A 154 9.98 3.01 -4.50
CA THR A 154 8.89 3.83 -3.95
C THR A 154 7.75 3.97 -4.97
N LEU A 155 8.08 4.22 -6.25
CA LEU A 155 7.08 4.28 -7.33
C LEU A 155 6.36 2.95 -7.54
N ALA A 156 7.08 1.82 -7.49
CA ALA A 156 6.45 0.50 -7.60
C ALA A 156 5.41 0.29 -6.49
N HIS A 157 5.75 0.62 -5.24
CA HIS A 157 4.79 0.60 -4.12
C HIS A 157 3.56 1.47 -4.43
N ILE A 158 3.76 2.75 -4.75
CA ILE A 158 2.67 3.70 -4.99
C ILE A 158 1.74 3.22 -6.11
N ILE A 159 2.29 2.67 -7.20
CA ILE A 159 1.48 2.14 -8.32
C ILE A 159 0.64 0.95 -7.85
N ILE A 160 1.24 0.00 -7.13
CA ILE A 160 0.56 -1.20 -6.65
C ILE A 160 -0.55 -0.83 -5.66
N ALA A 161 -0.26 0.04 -4.71
CA ALA A 161 -1.17 0.42 -3.64
C ALA A 161 -2.22 1.45 -4.09
N GLY A 162 -1.89 2.32 -5.03
CA GLY A 162 -2.74 3.42 -5.46
C GLY A 162 -4.04 2.96 -6.12
N ILE A 163 -3.99 1.95 -6.99
CA ILE A 163 -5.19 1.49 -7.74
C ILE A 163 -6.26 0.93 -6.79
N PRO A 164 -5.97 -0.06 -5.91
CA PRO A 164 -6.98 -0.58 -4.98
C PRO A 164 -7.42 0.46 -3.95
N THR A 165 -6.52 1.36 -3.55
CA THR A 165 -6.85 2.44 -2.62
C THR A 165 -7.88 3.39 -3.23
N LEU A 166 -7.64 3.87 -4.46
CA LEU A 166 -8.58 4.74 -5.18
C LEU A 166 -9.94 4.08 -5.38
N LEU A 167 -9.95 2.79 -5.76
CA LEU A 167 -11.18 2.02 -5.86
C LEU A 167 -11.94 2.03 -4.53
N SER A 168 -11.26 1.70 -3.43
CA SER A 168 -11.85 1.65 -2.10
C SER A 168 -12.38 3.02 -1.63
N SER A 169 -11.64 4.10 -1.94
CA SER A 169 -12.06 5.48 -1.66
C SER A 169 -13.37 5.82 -2.36
N VAL A 170 -13.48 5.55 -3.66
CA VAL A 170 -14.69 5.84 -4.44
C VAL A 170 -15.88 5.02 -3.94
N LEU A 171 -15.66 3.72 -3.68
CA LEU A 171 -16.71 2.85 -3.17
C LEU A 171 -17.24 3.30 -1.80
N LEU A 172 -16.37 3.74 -0.89
CA LEU A 172 -16.79 4.27 0.41
C LEU A 172 -17.51 5.62 0.31
N ILE A 173 -17.07 6.51 -0.59
CA ILE A 173 -17.78 7.77 -0.84
C ILE A 173 -19.23 7.51 -1.25
N ILE A 174 -19.44 6.56 -2.16
CA ILE A 174 -20.76 6.16 -2.64
C ILE A 174 -21.54 5.47 -1.52
N ALA A 175 -20.94 4.49 -0.84
CA ALA A 175 -21.58 3.67 0.18
C ALA A 175 -22.13 4.50 1.36
N LEU A 176 -21.40 5.52 1.80
CA LEU A 176 -21.74 6.33 2.97
C LEU A 176 -22.43 7.65 2.62
N GLY A 177 -22.61 7.96 1.32
CA GLY A 177 -23.15 9.25 0.89
C GLY A 177 -22.34 10.43 1.42
N VAL A 178 -21.01 10.33 1.34
CA VAL A 178 -20.08 11.27 1.99
C VAL A 178 -20.32 12.69 1.50
N ALA A 179 -20.42 13.65 2.44
CA ALA A 179 -20.61 15.06 2.11
C ALA A 179 -19.43 15.63 1.27
N PRO A 180 -19.67 16.59 0.37
CA PRO A 180 -18.67 17.10 -0.57
C PRO A 180 -17.36 17.57 0.08
N GLU A 181 -17.44 18.23 1.22
CA GLU A 181 -16.31 18.71 2.02
C GLU A 181 -15.42 17.58 2.54
N TYR A 182 -15.94 16.34 2.64
CA TYR A 182 -15.18 15.17 3.08
C TYR A 182 -14.65 14.30 1.94
N MET A 183 -15.20 14.40 0.72
CA MET A 183 -14.84 13.52 -0.40
C MET A 183 -13.35 13.57 -0.74
N ALA A 184 -12.74 14.75 -0.70
CA ALA A 184 -11.31 14.91 -0.96
C ALA A 184 -10.45 14.12 0.06
N PHE A 185 -10.88 14.04 1.32
CA PHE A 185 -10.14 13.32 2.35
C PHE A 185 -10.17 11.80 2.18
N TYR A 186 -11.27 11.25 1.66
CA TYR A 186 -11.35 9.82 1.32
C TYR A 186 -10.34 9.43 0.24
N ILE A 187 -9.95 10.36 -0.62
CA ILE A 187 -8.95 10.14 -1.68
C ILE A 187 -7.55 10.47 -1.16
N LEU A 188 -7.34 11.67 -0.59
CA LEU A 188 -6.03 12.18 -0.24
C LEU A 188 -5.41 11.45 0.96
N SER A 189 -6.19 11.19 2.02
CA SER A 189 -5.66 10.59 3.25
C SER A 189 -5.00 9.22 3.00
N PRO A 190 -5.67 8.23 2.39
CA PRO A 190 -5.06 6.91 2.21
C PRO A 190 -3.98 6.91 1.13
N LEU A 191 -4.05 7.77 0.11
CA LEU A 191 -2.97 7.92 -0.87
C LEU A 191 -1.70 8.49 -0.25
N LEU A 192 -1.84 9.49 0.63
CA LEU A 192 -0.70 10.02 1.38
C LEU A 192 -0.15 9.00 2.36
N THR A 193 -1.00 8.21 3.03
CA THR A 193 -0.55 7.08 3.86
C THR A 193 0.26 6.08 3.02
N SER A 194 -0.20 5.75 1.81
CA SER A 194 0.54 4.88 0.89
C SER A 194 1.89 5.48 0.48
N ALA A 195 1.95 6.79 0.20
CA ALA A 195 3.20 7.48 -0.12
C ALA A 195 4.17 7.50 1.08
N VAL A 196 3.67 7.78 2.29
CA VAL A 196 4.45 7.72 3.54
C VAL A 196 5.00 6.31 3.74
N SER A 197 4.16 5.28 3.59
CA SER A 197 4.59 3.88 3.68
C SER A 197 5.66 3.53 2.65
N ALA A 198 5.48 3.98 1.40
CA ALA A 198 6.43 3.77 0.32
C ALA A 198 7.81 4.32 0.67
N VAL A 199 7.89 5.59 1.08
CA VAL A 199 9.16 6.25 1.42
C VAL A 199 9.75 5.70 2.72
N LEU A 200 8.94 5.56 3.77
CA LEU A 200 9.38 5.02 5.06
C LEU A 200 9.97 3.62 4.91
N GLY A 201 9.29 2.75 4.16
CA GLY A 201 9.75 1.41 3.85
C GLY A 201 11.10 1.43 3.13
N SER A 202 11.28 2.29 2.12
CA SER A 202 12.55 2.45 1.42
C SER A 202 13.67 2.95 2.35
N VAL A 203 13.38 3.93 3.21
CA VAL A 203 14.35 4.50 4.18
C VAL A 203 14.80 3.46 5.20
N ILE A 204 13.86 2.79 5.88
CA ILE A 204 14.17 1.82 6.93
C ILE A 204 14.84 0.58 6.35
N ASN A 205 14.41 0.11 5.18
CA ASN A 205 15.01 -1.04 4.51
C ASN A 205 16.45 -0.77 4.06
N THR A 206 16.75 0.45 3.63
CA THR A 206 18.13 0.86 3.34
C THR A 206 18.95 1.01 4.64
N ALA A 207 18.30 1.37 5.75
CA ALA A 207 18.97 1.45 7.05
C ALA A 207 19.33 0.06 7.60
N PHE A 208 18.43 -0.92 7.47
CA PHE A 208 18.55 -2.29 8.00
C PHE A 208 18.29 -3.35 6.90
N PRO A 209 19.11 -3.40 5.84
CA PRO A 209 18.90 -4.34 4.75
C PRO A 209 19.23 -5.77 5.18
N LYS A 210 18.44 -6.73 4.71
CA LYS A 210 18.68 -8.17 4.84
C LYS A 210 19.01 -8.77 3.47
N PHE A 211 20.26 -8.62 3.02
CA PHE A 211 20.71 -9.12 1.71
C PHE A 211 20.97 -10.62 1.69
N GLU A 212 21.33 -11.21 2.82
CA GLU A 212 21.51 -12.65 2.98
C GLU A 212 20.20 -13.27 3.47
N PHE A 213 19.60 -14.09 2.61
CA PHE A 213 18.36 -14.80 2.92
C PHE A 213 18.31 -16.13 2.17
N LYS A 214 17.80 -17.18 2.83
CA LYS A 214 17.65 -18.52 2.23
C LYS A 214 16.40 -18.59 1.36
N ASN A 215 15.32 -17.96 1.81
CA ASN A 215 14.06 -17.84 1.08
C ASN A 215 13.57 -16.39 1.04
N GLU A 216 12.66 -16.07 0.10
CA GLU A 216 12.12 -14.71 -0.03
C GLU A 216 11.25 -14.29 1.16
N ALA A 217 10.71 -15.23 1.94
CA ALA A 217 9.89 -14.93 3.10
C ALA A 217 10.69 -14.24 4.22
N GLU A 218 11.98 -14.54 4.35
CA GLU A 218 12.84 -13.93 5.38
C GLU A 218 12.90 -12.40 5.30
N PRO A 219 13.29 -11.76 4.17
CA PRO A 219 13.30 -10.31 4.07
C PRO A 219 11.89 -9.69 4.10
N ILE A 220 10.87 -10.44 3.66
CA ILE A 220 9.48 -9.95 3.54
C ILE A 220 8.72 -9.97 4.87
N LYS A 221 8.91 -11.00 5.72
CA LYS A 221 8.10 -11.23 6.92
C LYS A 221 8.90 -11.15 8.22
N GLN A 222 10.17 -11.53 8.17
CA GLN A 222 11.01 -11.76 9.35
C GLN A 222 12.19 -10.79 9.45
N SER A 223 12.20 -9.72 8.64
CA SER A 223 13.25 -8.72 8.71
C SER A 223 12.93 -7.65 9.74
N LEU A 224 13.99 -7.15 10.39
CA LEU A 224 13.89 -5.99 11.28
C LEU A 224 13.28 -4.79 10.55
N SER A 225 13.65 -4.59 9.28
CA SER A 225 13.08 -3.53 8.44
C SER A 225 11.56 -3.61 8.36
N THR A 226 11.01 -4.77 7.99
CA THR A 226 9.56 -4.94 7.86
C THR A 226 8.85 -4.72 9.20
N PHE A 227 9.40 -5.29 10.28
CA PHE A 227 8.84 -5.12 11.62
C PHE A 227 8.76 -3.63 12.02
N LEU A 228 9.86 -2.89 11.86
CA LEU A 228 9.92 -1.47 12.22
C LEU A 228 8.96 -0.62 11.38
N VAL A 229 8.86 -0.88 10.07
CA VAL A 229 7.94 -0.15 9.19
C VAL A 229 6.50 -0.42 9.57
N MET A 230 6.13 -1.69 9.79
CA MET A 230 4.77 -2.07 10.19
C MET A 230 4.38 -1.41 11.51
N MET A 231 5.25 -1.45 12.52
CA MET A 231 4.98 -0.81 13.83
C MET A 231 4.89 0.70 13.72
N ALA A 232 5.80 1.34 12.98
CA ALA A 232 5.79 2.78 12.81
C ALA A 232 4.53 3.27 12.09
N LEU A 233 4.10 2.60 11.02
CA LEU A 233 2.89 2.95 10.28
C LEU A 233 1.62 2.70 11.09
N LEU A 234 1.53 1.56 11.77
CA LEU A 234 0.38 1.24 12.61
C LEU A 234 0.22 2.27 13.73
N LEU A 235 1.30 2.60 14.45
CA LEU A 235 1.26 3.59 15.51
C LEU A 235 0.91 4.98 14.98
N PHE A 236 1.52 5.38 13.86
CA PHE A 236 1.28 6.68 13.25
C PHE A 236 -0.19 6.86 12.84
N GLU A 237 -0.75 5.88 12.14
CA GLU A 237 -2.14 5.94 11.68
C GLU A 237 -3.14 5.72 12.83
N ALA A 238 -2.82 4.90 13.82
CA ALA A 238 -3.64 4.74 15.03
C ALA A 238 -3.74 6.03 15.84
N LEU A 239 -2.62 6.77 16.00
CA LEU A 239 -2.64 8.06 16.69
C LEU A 239 -3.51 9.09 15.94
N ILE A 240 -3.44 9.11 14.61
CA ILE A 240 -4.33 9.98 13.82
C ILE A 240 -5.78 9.55 13.97
N ALA A 241 -6.09 8.25 13.93
CA ALA A 241 -7.45 7.74 14.10
C ALA A 241 -8.03 8.06 15.49
N VAL A 242 -7.24 7.88 16.56
CA VAL A 242 -7.64 8.23 17.93
C VAL A 242 -7.83 9.75 18.08
N GLY A 243 -6.92 10.55 17.55
CA GLY A 243 -7.07 12.01 17.53
C GLY A 243 -8.30 12.46 16.75
N THR A 244 -8.59 11.80 15.63
CA THR A 244 -9.78 12.02 14.80
C THR A 244 -11.05 11.72 15.60
N PHE A 245 -11.08 10.58 16.30
CA PHE A 245 -12.19 10.19 17.17
C PHE A 245 -12.45 11.24 18.26
N ILE A 246 -11.43 11.58 19.06
CA ILE A 246 -11.55 12.54 20.17
C ILE A 246 -12.07 13.89 19.68
N MET A 247 -11.49 14.41 18.60
CA MET A 247 -11.88 15.70 18.04
C MET A 247 -13.26 15.66 17.40
N SER A 248 -13.67 14.54 16.81
CA SER A 248 -14.99 14.40 16.21
C SER A 248 -16.12 14.44 17.25
N VAL A 249 -15.91 13.83 18.42
CA VAL A 249 -16.89 13.82 19.52
C VAL A 249 -17.17 15.23 20.07
N ILE A 250 -16.18 16.13 19.99
CA ILE A 250 -16.33 17.54 20.41
C ILE A 250 -16.70 18.49 19.26
N GLY A 251 -17.18 17.97 18.12
CA GLY A 251 -17.65 18.76 16.99
C GLY A 251 -16.55 19.33 16.08
N LEU A 252 -15.32 18.82 16.17
CA LEU A 252 -14.16 19.26 15.38
C LEU A 252 -13.73 18.19 14.34
N ALA A 253 -14.68 17.43 13.80
CA ALA A 253 -14.43 16.34 12.87
C ALA A 253 -13.70 16.80 11.59
N LEU A 254 -14.12 17.92 10.98
CA LEU A 254 -13.47 18.42 9.77
C LEU A 254 -12.01 18.85 10.03
N LEU A 255 -11.78 19.55 11.15
CA LEU A 255 -10.46 20.02 11.56
C LEU A 255 -9.50 18.84 11.80
N SER A 256 -9.98 17.75 12.40
CA SER A 256 -9.13 16.60 12.71
C SER A 256 -8.59 15.91 11.46
N VAL A 257 -9.41 15.80 10.41
CA VAL A 257 -8.99 15.24 9.13
C VAL A 257 -7.99 16.16 8.42
N VAL A 258 -8.19 17.48 8.49
CA VAL A 258 -7.23 18.46 7.95
C VAL A 258 -5.88 18.36 8.67
N LEU A 259 -5.86 18.32 10.00
CA LEU A 259 -4.63 18.13 10.78
C LEU A 259 -3.94 16.80 10.43
N GLY A 260 -4.72 15.73 10.27
CA GLY A 260 -4.22 14.44 9.82
C GLY A 260 -3.57 14.49 8.43
N LEU A 261 -4.14 15.23 7.47
CA LEU A 261 -3.51 15.44 6.17
C LEU A 261 -2.20 16.22 6.28
N VAL A 262 -2.21 17.34 7.01
CA VAL A 262 -1.02 18.18 7.19
C VAL A 262 0.12 17.36 7.80
N LEU A 263 -0.17 16.57 8.83
CA LEU A 263 0.82 15.70 9.46
C LEU A 263 1.41 14.68 8.47
N ARG A 264 0.58 14.03 7.66
CA ARG A 264 1.04 13.10 6.61
C ARG A 264 1.94 13.78 5.59
N ILE A 265 1.59 14.99 5.16
CA ILE A 265 2.40 15.78 4.21
C ILE A 265 3.75 16.15 4.83
N VAL A 266 3.76 16.64 6.07
CA VAL A 266 5.00 17.01 6.77
C VAL A 266 5.92 15.80 6.91
N VAL A 267 5.39 14.66 7.35
CA VAL A 267 6.13 13.41 7.48
C VAL A 267 6.65 12.94 6.12
N LEU A 268 5.82 12.97 5.08
CA LEU A 268 6.21 12.58 3.72
C LEU A 268 7.38 13.46 3.21
N CYS A 269 7.30 14.77 3.38
CA CYS A 269 8.37 15.69 3.00
C CYS A 269 9.68 15.39 3.75
N ALA A 270 9.61 15.21 5.06
CA ALA A 270 10.77 14.87 5.89
C ALA A 270 11.41 13.53 5.46
N LEU A 271 10.60 12.48 5.28
CA LEU A 271 11.07 11.17 4.84
C LEU A 271 11.66 11.22 3.43
N THR A 272 11.07 11.98 2.52
CA THR A 272 11.56 12.12 1.14
C THR A 272 12.91 12.82 1.12
N PHE A 273 13.09 13.84 1.95
CA PHE A 273 14.38 14.50 2.15
C PHE A 273 15.43 13.51 2.67
N VAL A 274 15.12 12.72 3.69
CA VAL A 274 16.02 11.68 4.22
C VAL A 274 16.35 10.63 3.16
N MET A 275 15.35 10.18 2.40
CA MET A 275 15.52 9.18 1.33
C MET A 275 16.52 9.65 0.27
N PHE A 276 16.36 10.88 -0.25
CA PHE A 276 17.23 11.39 -1.32
C PHE A 276 18.59 11.90 -0.84
N THR A 277 18.80 12.05 0.47
CA THR A 277 20.08 12.48 1.04
C THR A 277 20.84 11.32 1.67
N ALA A 278 20.38 10.82 2.82
CA ALA A 278 21.07 9.82 3.61
C ALA A 278 20.91 8.41 3.02
N SER A 279 19.68 8.00 2.68
CA SER A 279 19.42 6.64 2.19
C SER A 279 20.05 6.41 0.81
N ALA A 280 19.93 7.36 -0.11
CA ALA A 280 20.54 7.25 -1.43
C ALA A 280 22.08 7.07 -1.37
N ARG A 281 22.78 7.88 -0.56
CA ARG A 281 24.23 7.73 -0.35
C ARG A 281 24.59 6.40 0.32
N LYS A 282 23.77 5.95 1.26
CA LYS A 282 23.98 4.65 1.93
C LYS A 282 23.80 3.50 0.93
N PHE A 283 22.80 3.57 0.06
CA PHE A 283 22.59 2.60 -1.00
C PHE A 283 23.78 2.55 -1.97
N GLU A 284 24.31 3.71 -2.36
CA GLU A 284 25.49 3.80 -3.24
C GLU A 284 26.72 3.09 -2.65
N ARG A 285 26.88 3.08 -1.32
CA ARG A 285 27.95 2.31 -0.65
C ARG A 285 27.73 0.81 -0.70
N PHE A 286 26.48 0.35 -0.81
CA PHE A 286 26.20 -1.07 -1.04
C PHE A 286 26.46 -1.46 -2.50
N SER A 287 26.37 -0.50 -3.42
CA SER A 287 26.56 -0.73 -4.85
C SER A 287 27.96 -0.36 -5.37
N ALA A 288 28.84 0.18 -4.52
CA ALA A 288 30.27 0.29 -4.78
C ALA A 288 30.94 -1.09 -4.65
#